data_AF-A0A643C7X9-F1
#
_entry.id   AF-A0A643C7X9-F1
#
_cell.length_a   1.000
_cell.length_b   1.000
_cell.length_c   1.000
_cell.angle_alpha   90.00
_cell.angle_beta   90.00
_cell.angle_gamma   90.00
#
_symmetry.space_group_name_H-M   'P 1'
#
loop_
_entity.id
_entity.type
_entity.pdbx_description
1 polymer ?
#
loop_
_entity_poly.entity_id
_entity_poly.type
_entity_poly.pdbx_seq_one_letter_code
_entity_poly.pdbx_strand_id
1 'polypeptide(L)'
;VPVSSRVSAKIQQLVNTLKRPKRPPLREFFVDDFEELLEVQQPDPNQPKPEGAQMLAMRGEQLGVVTNWPPSLEAALQRWGTISPKAPCLTTMDTNGKPLYILTYGKLWTRSMKVAYNILHKLGTKQEPMVRPGDRVALVFPNNDPAASMVAFYGCLLAEVVPVPIEVPLTRKDAGSQQIGFLLGSCGVTVALTSDACHKGLPKSPTGEIPQFKGWPKLLWFVTESKHLSKPPRDWFPHIKDANNDTAYIEYKTCKDGSVLGVTVTRIALLTHCQALTQACGYTEAETIVNVLDFKKDVGLWHGILTSVMNMMHVISIPYSLMKVNPLSWIQKVCQYKAKVACVKSRDMHWALVAHRDQRDINLSSLRMLIVADGANPWSISSCDAFLNVFQSKGLRQEVICPCASSPEALTVAIRRYCCVNASGQPGEGSHSAANRDPEPSQFILV
;
A
#
# COMPACT_ATOMS: atom_id res chain seq x y z
N VAL A 1 -21.04 17.34 69.44
CA VAL A 1 -19.94 16.55 68.83
C VAL A 1 -20.44 16.01 67.50
N PRO A 2 -19.90 16.45 66.35
CA PRO A 2 -20.38 15.98 65.05
C PRO A 2 -19.83 14.58 64.76
N VAL A 3 -20.71 13.66 64.35
CA VAL A 3 -20.39 12.27 64.03
C VAL A 3 -19.76 12.22 62.63
N SER A 4 -18.43 12.18 62.57
CA SER A 4 -17.69 11.89 61.34
C SER A 4 -17.80 10.40 61.03
N SER A 5 -18.68 10.03 60.09
CA SER A 5 -18.74 8.69 59.52
C SER A 5 -17.45 8.40 58.72
N ARG A 6 -16.43 7.85 59.40
CA ARG A 6 -15.21 7.38 58.74
C ARG A 6 -15.55 6.09 57.99
N VAL A 7 -15.81 6.22 56.69
CA VAL A 7 -15.83 5.09 55.77
C VAL A 7 -14.45 4.44 55.85
N SER A 8 -14.42 3.13 56.14
CA SER A 8 -13.18 2.36 56.27
C SER A 8 -12.32 2.53 55.01
N ALA A 9 -11.01 2.72 55.18
CA ALA A 9 -10.05 2.90 54.09
C ALA A 9 -10.15 1.80 53.02
N LYS A 10 -10.54 0.57 53.42
CA LYS A 10 -10.79 -0.54 52.51
C LYS A 10 -11.94 -0.29 51.53
N ILE A 11 -13.00 0.39 51.96
CA ILE A 11 -14.17 0.71 51.10
C ILE A 11 -13.79 1.81 50.10
N GLN A 12 -13.01 2.81 50.51
CA GLN A 12 -12.50 3.83 49.59
C GLN A 12 -11.55 3.25 48.53
N GLN A 13 -10.73 2.26 48.91
CA GLN A 13 -9.85 1.55 47.98
C GLN A 13 -10.65 0.73 46.94
N LEU A 14 -11.74 0.10 47.37
CA LEU A 14 -12.65 -0.66 46.50
C LEU A 14 -13.40 0.25 45.51
N VAL A 15 -13.89 1.40 45.97
CA VAL A 15 -14.57 2.39 45.12
C VAL A 15 -13.61 2.99 44.08
N ASN A 16 -12.32 3.15 44.41
CA ASN A 16 -11.31 3.62 43.47
C ASN A 16 -10.91 2.55 42.44
N THR A 17 -10.94 1.26 42.78
CA THR A 17 -10.70 0.16 41.82
C THR A 17 -11.90 -0.12 40.93
N LEU A 18 -13.12 0.24 41.35
CA LEU A 18 -14.35 0.12 40.55
C LEU A 18 -14.60 1.31 39.60
N LYS A 19 -13.79 2.37 39.67
CA LYS A 19 -13.85 3.47 38.68
C LYS A 19 -13.31 2.95 37.35
N ARG A 20 -14.23 2.61 36.42
CA ARG A 20 -13.88 2.36 35.01
C ARG A 20 -12.97 3.49 34.51
N PRO A 21 -11.82 3.21 33.90
CA PRO A 21 -11.00 4.25 33.30
C PRO A 21 -11.85 4.98 32.26
N LYS A 22 -11.88 6.31 32.35
CA LYS A 22 -12.55 7.14 31.34
C LYS A 22 -11.86 6.86 30.00
N ARG A 23 -12.62 6.34 29.03
CA ARG A 23 -12.10 6.20 27.66
C ARG A 23 -11.74 7.59 27.15
N PRO A 24 -10.48 7.83 26.72
CA PRO A 24 -10.12 9.11 26.16
C PRO A 24 -10.97 9.39 24.90
N PRO A 25 -11.33 10.66 24.63
CA PRO A 25 -12.08 11.03 23.44
C PRO A 25 -11.31 10.65 22.17
N LEU A 26 -12.04 10.24 21.12
CA LEU A 26 -11.49 9.72 19.86
C LEU A 26 -10.31 10.53 19.29
N ARG A 27 -10.26 11.85 19.48
CA ARG A 27 -9.18 12.72 19.00
C ARG A 27 -7.81 12.39 19.59
N GLU A 28 -7.76 11.83 20.80
CA GLU A 28 -6.51 11.56 21.52
C GLU A 28 -5.82 10.27 21.02
N PHE A 29 -6.53 9.43 20.26
CA PHE A 29 -5.93 8.33 19.49
C PHE A 29 -5.31 8.78 18.15
N PHE A 30 -5.39 10.07 17.81
CA PHE A 30 -4.87 10.64 16.56
C PHE A 30 -3.64 11.54 16.76
N VAL A 31 -2.94 11.42 17.89
CA VAL A 31 -1.61 12.01 18.04
C VAL A 31 -0.63 10.97 17.48
N ASP A 32 0.10 11.32 16.43
CA ASP A 32 1.16 10.43 15.92
C ASP A 32 2.21 10.28 17.03
N ASP A 33 2.46 9.05 17.51
CA ASP A 33 3.38 8.68 18.60
C ASP A 33 4.88 8.93 18.25
N PHE A 34 5.23 10.15 17.83
CA PHE A 34 6.60 10.51 17.45
C PHE A 34 7.47 10.95 18.64
N GLU A 35 6.89 11.34 19.77
CA GLU A 35 7.68 11.95 20.87
C GLU A 35 8.18 10.96 21.94
N GLU A 36 7.68 9.72 22.02
CA GLU A 36 8.04 8.78 23.10
C GLU A 36 9.17 7.78 22.76
N LEU A 37 9.72 7.84 21.54
CA LEU A 37 10.78 6.92 21.06
C LEU A 37 12.22 7.45 21.23
N LEU A 38 12.42 8.57 21.95
CA LEU A 38 13.70 9.28 22.02
C LEU A 38 14.59 8.98 23.24
N GLU A 39 14.24 8.00 24.08
CA GLU A 39 15.18 7.51 25.09
C GLU A 39 15.80 6.19 24.62
N VAL A 40 17.12 6.19 24.39
CA VAL A 40 17.91 4.96 24.36
C VAL A 40 17.84 4.37 25.76
N GLN A 41 16.81 3.55 26.01
CA GLN A 41 16.77 2.71 27.20
C GLN A 41 18.00 1.82 27.14
N GLN A 42 18.87 1.95 28.14
CA GLN A 42 19.84 0.88 28.44
C GLN A 42 19.02 -0.42 28.51
N PRO A 43 19.43 -1.49 27.81
CA PRO A 43 18.64 -2.71 27.75
C PRO A 43 18.38 -3.15 29.19
N ASP A 44 17.09 -3.27 29.55
CA ASP A 44 16.67 -3.67 30.89
C ASP A 44 17.44 -4.95 31.25
N PRO A 45 18.23 -4.97 32.34
CA PRO A 45 18.95 -6.17 32.74
C PRO A 45 18.03 -7.36 33.05
N ASN A 46 16.72 -7.11 33.26
CA ASN A 46 15.69 -8.14 33.38
C ASN A 46 14.99 -8.47 32.06
N GLN A 47 15.42 -7.92 30.93
CA GLN A 47 14.87 -8.24 29.62
C GLN A 47 15.06 -9.75 29.36
N PRO A 48 13.97 -10.48 29.05
CA PRO A 48 14.07 -11.90 28.75
C PRO A 48 15.07 -12.12 27.63
N LYS A 49 16.04 -13.01 27.86
CA LYS A 49 16.95 -13.45 26.79
C LYS A 49 16.14 -14.30 25.82
N PRO A 50 16.44 -14.25 24.50
CA PRO A 50 15.83 -15.16 23.56
C PRO A 50 16.12 -16.60 23.99
N GLU A 51 15.07 -17.35 24.31
CA GLU A 51 15.13 -18.77 24.65
C GLU A 51 14.72 -19.60 23.43
N GLY A 52 15.29 -20.79 23.29
CA GLY A 52 15.02 -21.71 22.19
C GLY A 52 16.13 -21.81 21.15
N ALA A 53 15.95 -22.70 20.19
CA ALA A 53 16.90 -22.89 19.09
C ALA A 53 16.92 -21.66 18.17
N GLN A 54 18.11 -21.27 17.73
CA GLN A 54 18.26 -20.21 16.74
C GLN A 54 17.55 -20.63 15.45
N MET A 55 16.61 -19.80 14.98
CA MET A 55 15.94 -20.04 13.70
C MET A 55 16.96 -19.93 12.57
N LEU A 56 17.05 -20.97 11.73
CA LEU A 56 17.87 -20.96 10.52
C LEU A 56 17.10 -20.31 9.38
N ALA A 57 17.77 -19.48 8.60
CA ALA A 57 17.20 -18.91 7.38
C ALA A 57 16.91 -20.06 6.39
N MET A 58 15.64 -20.25 6.06
CA MET A 58 15.21 -21.22 5.06
C MET A 58 15.17 -20.55 3.69
N ARG A 59 15.78 -21.19 2.69
CA ARG A 59 15.66 -20.73 1.30
C ARG A 59 14.26 -21.08 0.80
N GLY A 60 13.52 -20.06 0.34
CA GLY A 60 12.20 -20.25 -0.26
C GLY A 60 12.23 -21.05 -1.55
N GLU A 61 11.05 -21.44 -2.03
CA GLU A 61 10.88 -22.01 -3.37
C GLU A 61 11.50 -21.07 -4.41
N GLN A 62 12.19 -21.62 -5.40
CA GLN A 62 12.63 -20.82 -6.53
C GLN A 62 11.41 -20.22 -7.24
N LEU A 63 11.57 -19.02 -7.80
CA LEU A 63 10.57 -18.47 -8.69
C LEU A 63 10.31 -19.49 -9.80
N GLY A 64 9.08 -20.00 -9.84
CA GLY A 64 8.68 -20.95 -10.86
C GLY A 64 8.96 -20.32 -12.22
N VAL A 65 9.60 -21.08 -13.11
CA VAL A 65 9.76 -20.70 -14.51
C VAL A 65 8.39 -20.85 -15.16
N VAL A 66 7.44 -19.98 -14.79
CA VAL A 66 6.16 -19.88 -15.47
C VAL A 66 6.47 -19.21 -16.80
N THR A 67 6.52 -20.02 -17.86
CA THR A 67 6.90 -19.60 -19.22
C THR A 67 5.98 -18.54 -19.84
N ASN A 68 4.91 -18.14 -19.15
CA ASN A 68 3.87 -17.23 -19.64
C ASN A 68 3.80 -15.88 -18.90
N TRP A 69 4.74 -15.59 -17.98
CA TRP A 69 4.78 -14.27 -17.35
C TRP A 69 5.23 -13.18 -18.34
N PRO A 70 4.59 -12.00 -18.33
CA PRO A 70 5.03 -10.88 -19.14
C PRO A 70 6.48 -10.49 -18.81
N PRO A 71 7.29 -10.10 -19.80
CA PRO A 71 8.70 -9.73 -19.60
C PRO A 71 8.90 -8.37 -18.91
N SER A 72 7.82 -7.61 -18.70
CA SER A 72 7.78 -6.35 -17.96
C SER A 72 6.34 -6.01 -17.57
N LEU A 73 6.15 -5.06 -16.64
CA LEU A 73 4.80 -4.63 -16.26
C LEU A 73 4.12 -3.84 -17.38
N GLU A 74 4.87 -3.18 -18.25
CA GLU A 74 4.34 -2.53 -19.45
C GLU A 74 3.81 -3.55 -20.46
N ALA A 75 4.52 -4.67 -20.65
CA ALA A 75 4.04 -5.77 -21.46
C ALA A 75 2.76 -6.39 -20.86
N ALA A 76 2.69 -6.53 -19.53
CA ALA A 76 1.47 -6.96 -18.84
C ALA A 76 0.31 -6.00 -19.09
N LEU A 77 0.54 -4.69 -18.94
CA LEU A 77 -0.47 -3.67 -19.18
C LEU A 77 -0.96 -3.68 -20.63
N GLN A 78 -0.05 -3.75 -21.61
CA GLN A 78 -0.40 -3.83 -23.03
C GLN A 78 -1.26 -5.07 -23.32
N ARG A 79 -0.85 -6.23 -22.80
CA ARG A 79 -1.58 -7.50 -22.93
C ARG A 79 -3.01 -7.36 -22.44
N TRP A 80 -3.21 -6.95 -21.18
CA TRP A 80 -4.54 -6.85 -20.59
C TRP A 80 -5.37 -5.70 -21.17
N GLY A 81 -4.72 -4.59 -21.52
CA GLY A 81 -5.34 -3.46 -22.21
C GLY A 81 -5.90 -3.81 -23.59
N THR A 82 -5.36 -4.85 -24.23
CA THR A 82 -5.77 -5.29 -25.57
C THR A 82 -6.72 -6.49 -25.53
N ILE A 83 -6.40 -7.50 -24.71
CA ILE A 83 -7.17 -8.76 -24.63
C ILE A 83 -8.44 -8.57 -23.79
N SER A 84 -8.36 -7.82 -22.68
CA SER A 84 -9.44 -7.65 -21.71
C SER A 84 -9.75 -6.17 -21.42
N PRO A 85 -9.98 -5.32 -22.44
CA PRO A 85 -10.07 -3.87 -22.27
C PRO A 85 -11.23 -3.40 -21.36
N LYS A 86 -12.28 -4.23 -21.24
CA LYS A 86 -13.47 -3.96 -20.42
C LYS A 86 -13.33 -4.47 -18.99
N ALA A 87 -12.33 -5.32 -18.70
CA ALA A 87 -12.14 -5.84 -17.35
C ALA A 87 -11.80 -4.69 -16.38
N PRO A 88 -12.41 -4.68 -15.17
CA PRO A 88 -12.12 -3.66 -14.18
C PRO A 88 -10.72 -3.86 -13.62
N CYS A 89 -9.94 -2.78 -13.60
CA CYS A 89 -8.60 -2.76 -13.02
C CYS A 89 -8.64 -2.16 -11.61
N LEU A 90 -9.26 -0.99 -11.47
CA LEU A 90 -9.35 -0.27 -10.19
C LEU A 90 -10.70 0.42 -10.04
N THR A 91 -11.36 0.21 -8.90
CA THR A 91 -12.54 0.97 -8.48
C THR A 91 -12.18 1.88 -7.32
N THR A 92 -12.49 3.18 -7.46
CA THR A 92 -12.34 4.17 -6.40
C THR A 92 -13.67 4.41 -5.70
N MET A 93 -13.61 4.79 -4.42
CA MET A 93 -14.79 5.06 -3.59
C MET A 93 -14.88 6.54 -3.22
N ASP A 94 -16.10 7.05 -3.11
CA ASP A 94 -16.35 8.35 -2.50
C ASP A 94 -16.33 8.26 -0.95
N THR A 95 -16.51 9.39 -0.28
CA THR A 95 -16.56 9.46 1.20
C THR A 95 -17.77 8.78 1.82
N ASN A 96 -18.78 8.42 1.02
CA ASN A 96 -19.98 7.70 1.45
C ASN A 96 -19.89 6.18 1.14
N GLY A 97 -18.79 5.73 0.55
CA GLY A 97 -18.57 4.34 0.18
C GLY A 97 -19.28 3.92 -1.11
N LYS A 98 -19.73 4.85 -1.96
CA LYS A 98 -20.24 4.53 -3.29
C LYS A 98 -19.09 4.49 -4.30
N PRO A 99 -19.15 3.60 -5.33
CA PRO A 99 -18.18 3.60 -6.41
C PRO A 99 -18.20 4.96 -7.13
N LEU A 100 -17.07 5.66 -7.11
CA LEU A 100 -16.90 6.97 -7.73
C LEU A 100 -16.46 6.82 -9.20
N TYR A 101 -15.48 5.94 -9.44
CA TYR A 101 -14.94 5.69 -10.76
C TYR A 101 -14.43 4.25 -10.90
N ILE A 102 -14.62 3.67 -12.09
CA ILE A 102 -14.06 2.37 -12.47
C ILE A 102 -13.09 2.58 -13.64
N LEU A 103 -11.82 2.38 -13.36
CA LEU A 103 -10.74 2.32 -14.35
C LEU A 103 -10.68 0.89 -14.90
N THR A 104 -10.89 0.73 -16.20
CA THR A 104 -10.73 -0.58 -16.88
C THR A 104 -9.31 -0.70 -17.43
N TYR A 105 -8.86 -1.92 -17.71
CA TYR A 105 -7.53 -2.14 -18.33
C TYR A 105 -7.36 -1.41 -19.66
N GLY A 106 -8.40 -1.34 -20.49
CA GLY A 106 -8.36 -0.58 -21.74
C GLY A 106 -8.22 0.92 -21.52
N LYS A 107 -8.88 1.47 -20.48
CA LYS A 107 -8.73 2.88 -20.10
C LYS A 107 -7.35 3.15 -19.50
N LEU A 108 -6.83 2.25 -18.66
CA LEU A 108 -5.49 2.37 -18.11
C LEU A 108 -4.47 2.40 -19.26
N TRP A 109 -4.50 1.43 -20.17
CA TRP A 109 -3.61 1.37 -21.33
C TRP A 109 -3.65 2.63 -22.19
N THR A 110 -4.85 3.01 -22.67
CA THR A 110 -5.00 4.16 -23.57
C THR A 110 -4.65 5.48 -22.93
N ARG A 111 -4.96 5.68 -21.63
CA ARG A 111 -4.63 6.90 -20.92
C ARG A 111 -3.13 6.95 -20.57
N SER A 112 -2.52 5.84 -20.18
CA SER A 112 -1.07 5.77 -19.93
C SER A 112 -0.27 6.03 -21.20
N MET A 113 -0.67 5.47 -22.35
CA MET A 113 -0.08 5.82 -23.65
C MET A 113 -0.20 7.32 -23.97
N LYS A 114 -1.37 7.91 -23.69
CA LYS A 114 -1.59 9.35 -23.89
C LYS A 114 -0.65 10.18 -23.00
N VAL A 115 -0.50 9.82 -21.73
CA VAL A 115 0.44 10.49 -20.81
C VAL A 115 1.87 10.35 -21.33
N ALA A 116 2.30 9.13 -21.67
CA ALA A 116 3.65 8.84 -22.17
C ALA A 116 4.00 9.68 -23.42
N TYR A 117 3.10 9.71 -24.40
CA TYR A 117 3.28 10.52 -25.61
C TYR A 117 3.42 12.01 -25.30
N ASN A 118 2.63 12.56 -24.38
CA ASN A 118 2.71 13.98 -24.07
C ASN A 118 3.98 14.32 -23.27
N ILE A 119 4.44 13.42 -22.39
CA ILE A 119 5.72 13.57 -21.70
C ILE A 119 6.87 13.66 -22.71
N LEU A 120 6.91 12.74 -23.68
CA LEU A 120 8.02 12.64 -24.64
C LEU A 120 7.98 13.73 -25.74
N HIS A 121 6.79 14.17 -26.17
CA HIS A 121 6.64 14.97 -27.39
C HIS A 121 6.03 16.35 -27.21
N LYS A 122 5.43 16.63 -26.05
CA LYS A 122 4.69 17.88 -25.80
C LYS A 122 5.22 18.71 -24.63
N LEU A 123 6.15 18.15 -23.85
CA LEU A 123 6.86 18.88 -22.81
C LEU A 123 8.16 19.48 -23.36
N GLY A 124 8.24 20.81 -23.39
CA GLY A 124 9.36 21.54 -23.98
C GLY A 124 9.14 21.84 -25.47
N THR A 125 10.24 22.00 -26.22
CA THR A 125 10.19 22.22 -27.67
C THR A 125 10.64 20.96 -28.41
N LYS A 126 10.38 20.88 -29.73
CA LYS A 126 10.85 19.73 -30.54
C LYS A 126 12.38 19.58 -30.55
N GLN A 127 13.11 20.68 -30.40
CA GLN A 127 14.59 20.70 -30.41
C GLN A 127 15.17 20.48 -29.02
N GLU A 128 14.45 20.93 -27.98
CA GLU A 128 14.84 20.79 -26.58
C GLU A 128 13.68 20.18 -25.78
N PRO A 129 13.57 18.83 -25.77
CA PRO A 129 12.59 18.16 -24.93
C PRO A 129 12.95 18.41 -23.47
N MET A 130 11.94 18.74 -22.67
CA MET A 130 12.14 19.04 -21.25
C MET A 130 12.34 17.79 -20.40
N VAL A 131 11.87 16.63 -20.88
CA VAL A 131 12.00 15.33 -20.21
C VAL A 131 12.46 14.30 -21.24
N ARG A 132 13.46 13.51 -20.87
CA ARG A 132 14.03 12.42 -21.67
C ARG A 132 13.90 11.09 -20.92
N PRO A 133 13.96 9.94 -21.63
CA PRO A 133 14.12 8.64 -20.98
C PRO A 133 15.23 8.67 -19.91
N GLY A 134 14.94 8.13 -18.71
CA GLY A 134 15.82 8.16 -17.53
C GLY A 134 15.65 9.39 -16.62
N ASP A 135 14.95 10.43 -17.05
CA ASP A 135 14.64 11.58 -16.20
C ASP A 135 13.61 11.24 -15.12
N ARG A 136 13.70 11.92 -13.98
CA ARG A 136 12.79 11.70 -12.84
C ARG A 136 11.65 12.71 -12.89
N VAL A 137 10.42 12.23 -12.66
CA VAL A 137 9.21 13.04 -12.61
C VAL A 137 8.46 12.80 -11.31
N ALA A 138 8.07 13.86 -10.61
CA ALA A 138 7.27 13.70 -9.39
C ALA A 138 5.84 13.31 -9.74
N LEU A 139 5.24 12.36 -9.02
CA LEU A 139 3.80 12.09 -9.08
C LEU A 139 3.14 12.67 -7.84
N VAL A 140 2.34 13.71 -8.03
CA VAL A 140 1.65 14.44 -6.95
C VAL A 140 0.16 14.26 -7.10
N PHE A 141 -0.39 13.27 -6.40
CA PHE A 141 -1.81 12.91 -6.46
C PHE A 141 -2.38 12.76 -5.05
N PRO A 142 -3.63 13.19 -4.81
CA PRO A 142 -4.26 13.09 -3.51
C PRO A 142 -4.66 11.64 -3.22
N ASN A 143 -4.74 11.29 -1.94
CA ASN A 143 -5.01 9.90 -1.50
C ASN A 143 -6.39 9.36 -1.89
N ASN A 144 -7.28 10.20 -2.41
CA ASN A 144 -8.58 9.80 -2.95
C ASN A 144 -8.59 9.64 -4.49
N ASP A 145 -7.44 9.80 -5.16
CA ASP A 145 -7.33 9.69 -6.62
C ASP A 145 -6.26 8.66 -7.07
N PRO A 146 -6.39 7.39 -6.64
CA PRO A 146 -5.46 6.34 -7.05
C PRO A 146 -5.53 6.05 -8.57
N ALA A 147 -6.67 6.31 -9.22
CA ALA A 147 -6.84 6.02 -10.64
C ALA A 147 -6.00 6.94 -11.53
N ALA A 148 -5.99 8.26 -11.26
CA ALA A 148 -5.14 9.17 -12.02
C ALA A 148 -3.65 8.93 -11.72
N SER A 149 -3.32 8.63 -10.45
CA SER A 149 -1.94 8.28 -10.08
C SER A 149 -1.44 7.02 -10.79
N MET A 150 -2.26 5.95 -10.86
CA MET A 150 -1.94 4.71 -11.57
C MET A 150 -1.70 4.96 -13.05
N VAL A 151 -2.57 5.74 -13.70
CA VAL A 151 -2.40 6.15 -15.11
C VAL A 151 -1.09 6.92 -15.30
N ALA A 152 -0.76 7.85 -14.40
CA ALA A 152 0.48 8.62 -14.46
C ALA A 152 1.71 7.72 -14.26
N PHE A 153 1.67 6.79 -13.31
CA PHE A 153 2.76 5.84 -13.03
C PHE A 153 3.07 4.98 -14.26
N TYR A 154 2.08 4.31 -14.84
CA TYR A 154 2.28 3.53 -16.06
C TYR A 154 2.59 4.40 -17.28
N GLY A 155 2.09 5.64 -17.33
CA GLY A 155 2.49 6.59 -18.35
C GLY A 155 3.97 6.97 -18.28
N CYS A 156 4.55 7.03 -17.07
CA CYS A 156 5.98 7.24 -16.87
C CYS A 156 6.79 6.04 -17.34
N LEU A 157 6.39 4.83 -16.94
CA LEU A 157 7.03 3.59 -17.37
C LEU A 157 7.06 3.45 -18.90
N LEU A 158 5.94 3.71 -19.58
CA LEU A 158 5.83 3.69 -21.05
C LEU A 158 6.60 4.81 -21.75
N ALA A 159 6.92 5.90 -21.05
CA ALA A 159 7.79 6.97 -21.54
C ALA A 159 9.27 6.74 -21.17
N GLU A 160 9.59 5.63 -20.51
CA GLU A 160 10.92 5.35 -19.97
C GLU A 160 11.42 6.42 -18.99
N VAL A 161 10.52 7.14 -18.32
CA VAL A 161 10.86 8.13 -17.28
C VAL A 161 10.59 7.54 -15.90
N VAL A 162 11.32 8.00 -14.89
CA VAL A 162 11.31 7.46 -13.54
C VAL A 162 10.30 8.23 -12.67
N PRO A 163 9.12 7.65 -12.35
CA PRO A 163 8.19 8.27 -11.42
C PRO A 163 8.75 8.28 -9.99
N VAL A 164 8.51 9.39 -9.30
CA VAL A 164 8.79 9.58 -7.87
C VAL A 164 7.46 9.93 -7.19
N PRO A 165 6.66 8.94 -6.74
CA PRO A 165 5.40 9.19 -6.05
C PRO A 165 5.64 9.88 -4.72
N ILE A 166 4.97 11.01 -4.48
CA ILE A 166 5.10 11.80 -3.25
C ILE A 166 3.75 12.26 -2.72
N GLU A 167 3.75 12.71 -1.47
CA GLU A 167 2.59 13.36 -0.88
C GLU A 167 2.28 14.71 -1.52
N VAL A 168 1.00 15.09 -1.46
CA VAL A 168 0.57 16.43 -1.88
C VAL A 168 1.08 17.45 -0.85
N PRO A 169 1.82 18.50 -1.28
CA PRO A 169 2.29 19.54 -0.37
C PRO A 169 1.14 20.48 0.02
N LEU A 170 0.34 20.07 1.02
CA LEU A 170 -0.85 20.81 1.45
C LEU A 170 -0.50 22.10 2.22
N THR A 171 0.68 22.18 2.82
CA THR A 171 1.13 23.36 3.57
C THR A 171 2.48 23.88 3.06
N ARG A 172 2.69 25.19 3.19
CA ARG A 172 3.89 25.89 2.67
C ARG A 172 5.11 25.81 3.58
N LYS A 173 4.93 25.42 4.84
CA LYS A 173 5.95 25.58 5.91
C LYS A 173 6.28 24.29 6.65
N ASP A 174 5.66 23.17 6.27
CA ASP A 174 5.97 21.90 6.91
C ASP A 174 7.42 21.47 6.63
N ALA A 175 8.10 20.99 7.67
CA ALA A 175 9.47 20.50 7.58
C ALA A 175 9.51 19.22 6.74
N GLY A 176 8.50 18.34 6.84
CA GLY A 176 8.38 17.14 6.01
C GLY A 176 8.29 17.48 4.53
N SER A 177 7.45 18.45 4.17
CA SER A 177 7.37 18.98 2.80
C SER A 177 8.71 19.50 2.28
N GLN A 178 9.50 20.21 3.10
CA GLN A 178 10.84 20.69 2.70
C GLN A 178 11.81 19.54 2.40
N GLN A 179 11.80 18.48 3.22
CA GLN A 179 12.66 17.30 3.01
C GLN A 179 12.33 16.57 1.71
N ILE A 180 11.04 16.46 1.36
CA ILE A 180 10.61 15.97 0.04
C ILE A 180 11.14 16.87 -1.08
N GLY A 181 11.11 18.20 -0.89
CA GLY A 181 11.70 19.15 -1.83
C GLY A 181 13.19 18.90 -2.08
N PHE A 182 13.97 18.64 -1.03
CA PHE A 182 15.39 18.30 -1.16
C PHE A 182 15.60 16.98 -1.89
N LEU A 183 14.79 15.95 -1.63
CA LEU A 183 14.80 14.72 -2.41
C LEU A 183 14.56 15.01 -3.90
N LEU A 184 13.52 15.79 -4.23
CA LEU A 184 13.21 16.15 -5.63
C LEU A 184 14.36 16.91 -6.29
N GLY A 185 15.01 17.82 -5.56
CA GLY A 185 16.20 18.54 -6.02
C GLY A 185 17.37 17.59 -6.30
N SER A 186 17.66 16.68 -5.37
CA SER A 186 18.70 15.65 -5.53
C SER A 186 18.41 14.67 -6.68
N CYS A 187 17.13 14.37 -6.90
CA CYS A 187 16.67 13.60 -8.04
C CYS A 187 16.65 14.42 -9.34
N GLY A 188 17.00 15.71 -9.36
CA GLY A 188 16.97 16.56 -10.55
C GLY A 188 15.58 16.68 -11.19
N VAL A 189 14.52 16.62 -10.38
CA VAL A 189 13.13 16.66 -10.87
C VAL A 189 12.78 18.08 -11.31
N THR A 190 12.31 18.21 -12.55
CA THR A 190 11.86 19.48 -13.14
C THR A 190 10.36 19.49 -13.48
N VAL A 191 9.71 18.33 -13.44
CA VAL A 191 8.30 18.15 -13.80
C VAL A 191 7.55 17.40 -12.71
N ALA A 192 6.36 17.88 -12.35
CA ALA A 192 5.41 17.19 -11.49
C ALA A 192 4.12 16.87 -12.24
N LEU A 193 3.78 15.59 -12.29
CA LEU A 193 2.52 15.10 -12.82
C LEU A 193 1.45 15.14 -11.73
N THR A 194 0.26 15.59 -12.09
CA THR A 194 -0.86 15.69 -11.16
C THR A 194 -2.21 15.53 -11.86
N SER A 195 -3.32 15.47 -11.11
CA SER A 195 -4.69 15.53 -11.63
C SER A 195 -5.23 16.96 -11.59
N ASP A 196 -6.30 17.24 -12.34
CA ASP A 196 -6.89 18.59 -12.41
C ASP A 196 -7.42 19.05 -11.05
N ALA A 197 -8.07 18.13 -10.32
CA ALA A 197 -8.58 18.40 -8.97
C ALA A 197 -7.45 18.73 -8.00
N CYS A 198 -6.34 17.98 -8.04
CA CYS A 198 -5.17 18.24 -7.21
C CYS A 198 -4.53 19.57 -7.56
N HIS A 199 -4.29 19.84 -8.84
CA HIS A 199 -3.71 21.10 -9.32
C HIS A 199 -4.48 22.33 -8.86
N LYS A 200 -5.82 22.25 -8.83
CA LYS A 200 -6.70 23.32 -8.33
C LYS A 200 -6.65 23.45 -6.80
N GLY A 201 -6.47 22.34 -6.08
CA GLY A 201 -6.36 22.31 -4.62
C GLY A 201 -4.99 22.73 -4.07
N LEU A 202 -3.94 22.75 -4.90
CA LEU A 202 -2.62 23.21 -4.48
C LEU A 202 -2.63 24.70 -4.09
N PRO A 203 -1.85 25.11 -3.08
CA PRO A 203 -1.74 26.50 -2.68
C PRO A 203 -1.43 27.42 -3.87
N LYS A 204 -2.17 28.53 -4.01
CA LYS A 204 -1.94 29.54 -5.05
C LYS A 204 -1.45 30.86 -4.48
N SER A 205 -0.60 31.55 -5.22
CA SER A 205 -0.23 32.94 -4.97
C SER A 205 -1.41 33.88 -5.30
N PRO A 206 -1.36 35.17 -4.94
CA PRO A 206 -2.38 36.15 -5.35
C PRO A 206 -2.56 36.27 -6.87
N THR A 207 -1.54 35.89 -7.66
CA THR A 207 -1.60 35.86 -9.13
C THR A 207 -2.20 34.57 -9.70
N GLY A 208 -2.62 33.62 -8.85
CA GLY A 208 -3.24 32.35 -9.27
C GLY A 208 -2.24 31.26 -9.66
N GLU A 209 -0.93 31.52 -9.59
CA GLU A 209 0.12 30.55 -9.88
C GLU A 209 0.44 29.68 -8.66
N ILE A 210 0.96 28.47 -8.89
CA ILE A 210 1.51 27.65 -7.80
C ILE A 210 2.85 28.26 -7.42
N PRO A 211 3.02 28.80 -6.20
CA PRO A 211 4.30 29.34 -5.78
C PRO A 211 5.31 28.20 -5.65
N GLN A 212 6.59 28.53 -5.82
CA GLN A 212 7.65 27.58 -5.49
C GLN A 212 7.59 27.25 -3.99
N PHE A 213 7.49 25.97 -3.67
CA PHE A 213 7.54 25.49 -2.29
C PHE A 213 8.97 25.64 -1.75
N LYS A 214 9.11 26.01 -0.48
CA LYS A 214 10.43 26.14 0.14
C LYS A 214 11.16 24.80 0.09
N GLY A 215 12.41 24.81 -0.37
CA GLY A 215 13.24 23.61 -0.50
C GLY A 215 12.97 22.77 -1.76
N TRP A 216 11.94 23.10 -2.56
CA TRP A 216 11.63 22.38 -3.79
C TRP A 216 12.35 23.00 -4.99
N PRO A 217 12.74 22.19 -5.99
CA PRO A 217 13.17 22.71 -7.29
C PRO A 217 12.02 23.46 -7.97
N LYS A 218 12.33 24.26 -8.99
CA LYS A 218 11.30 24.86 -9.84
C LYS A 218 10.65 23.75 -10.67
N LEU A 219 9.35 23.56 -10.49
CA LEU A 219 8.60 22.49 -11.15
C LEU A 219 7.65 23.04 -12.22
N LEU A 220 7.64 22.41 -13.39
CA LEU A 220 6.51 22.49 -14.30
C LEU A 220 5.43 21.52 -13.85
N TRP A 221 4.22 22.03 -13.61
CA TRP A 221 3.07 21.21 -13.27
C TRP A 221 2.34 20.74 -14.52
N PHE A 222 2.22 19.42 -14.68
CA PHE A 222 1.55 18.79 -15.80
C PHE A 222 0.30 18.04 -15.36
N VAL A 223 -0.85 18.46 -15.89
CA VAL A 223 -2.14 17.85 -15.59
C VAL A 223 -2.40 16.67 -16.54
N THR A 224 -2.29 15.46 -16.01
CA THR A 224 -2.33 14.17 -16.75
C THR A 224 -3.69 13.84 -17.40
N GLU A 225 -4.74 14.54 -16.99
CA GLU A 225 -6.11 14.38 -17.50
C GLU A 225 -6.60 15.58 -18.30
N SER A 226 -5.71 16.52 -18.64
CA SER A 226 -6.10 17.73 -19.34
C SER A 226 -6.79 17.40 -20.68
N LYS A 227 -7.91 18.08 -20.95
CA LYS A 227 -8.59 18.03 -22.25
C LYS A 227 -7.68 18.46 -23.41
N HIS A 228 -6.63 19.23 -23.10
CA HIS A 228 -5.65 19.74 -24.05
C HIS A 228 -4.52 18.75 -24.37
N LEU A 229 -4.46 17.60 -23.69
CA LEU A 229 -3.45 16.58 -24.02
C LEU A 229 -3.67 16.06 -25.44
N SER A 230 -2.59 16.04 -26.21
CA SER A 230 -2.59 15.52 -27.58
C SER A 230 -2.87 14.02 -27.57
N LYS A 231 -3.67 13.55 -28.53
CA LYS A 231 -3.79 12.11 -28.79
C LYS A 231 -2.53 11.63 -29.51
N PRO A 232 -1.94 10.49 -29.12
CA PRO A 232 -0.85 9.90 -29.90
C PRO A 232 -1.32 9.61 -31.34
N PRO A 233 -0.45 9.80 -32.35
CA PRO A 233 -0.67 9.31 -33.71
C PRO A 233 -0.95 7.80 -33.73
N ARG A 234 -1.66 7.31 -34.76
CA ARG A 234 -2.06 5.89 -34.84
C ARG A 234 -0.87 4.92 -34.98
N ASP A 235 0.21 5.41 -35.56
CA ASP A 235 1.47 4.73 -35.80
C ASP A 235 2.47 4.90 -34.65
N TRP A 236 2.16 5.72 -33.65
CA TRP A 236 2.99 5.85 -32.46
C TRP A 236 2.67 4.75 -31.45
N PHE A 237 3.71 4.02 -31.05
CA PHE A 237 3.65 3.03 -29.98
C PHE A 237 4.82 3.25 -29.01
N PRO A 238 4.61 3.07 -27.69
CA PRO A 238 5.69 3.12 -26.73
C PRO A 238 6.65 1.95 -26.96
N HIS A 239 7.93 2.18 -26.70
CA HIS A 239 8.94 1.12 -26.75
C HIS A 239 8.84 0.28 -25.48
N ILE A 240 8.25 -0.92 -25.61
CA ILE A 240 8.15 -1.86 -24.49
C ILE A 240 9.37 -2.77 -24.53
N LYS A 241 10.21 -2.67 -23.50
CA LYS A 241 11.42 -3.46 -23.32
C LYS A 241 11.19 -4.56 -22.28
N ASP A 242 12.03 -5.58 -22.35
CA ASP A 242 12.18 -6.53 -21.25
C ASP A 242 12.74 -5.81 -20.02
N ALA A 243 12.40 -6.31 -18.83
CA ALA A 243 12.91 -5.75 -17.58
C ALA A 243 14.45 -5.83 -17.53
N ASN A 244 15.07 -4.71 -17.20
CA ASN A 244 16.52 -4.54 -17.19
C ASN A 244 16.98 -3.86 -15.88
N ASN A 245 18.24 -3.45 -15.80
CA ASN A 245 18.80 -2.79 -14.62
C ASN A 245 18.53 -1.28 -14.54
N ASP A 246 17.79 -0.69 -15.48
CA ASP A 246 17.42 0.72 -15.39
C ASP A 246 16.45 0.95 -14.24
N THR A 247 16.44 2.17 -13.69
CA THR A 247 15.50 2.55 -12.64
C THR A 247 14.06 2.53 -13.16
N ALA A 248 13.19 1.81 -12.46
CA ALA A 248 11.76 1.79 -12.73
C ALA A 248 11.01 2.91 -12.00
N TYR A 249 11.29 3.11 -10.72
CA TYR A 249 10.70 4.17 -9.90
C TYR A 249 11.58 4.45 -8.67
N ILE A 250 11.29 5.56 -7.98
CA ILE A 250 11.92 5.89 -6.70
C ILE A 250 10.84 6.03 -5.64
N GLU A 251 10.95 5.26 -4.57
CA GLU A 251 10.10 5.36 -3.39
C GLU A 251 10.80 6.24 -2.34
N TYR A 252 10.10 7.22 -1.75
CA TYR A 252 10.70 8.01 -0.70
C TYR A 252 10.50 7.35 0.67
N LYS A 253 11.53 7.43 1.51
CA LYS A 253 11.50 6.95 2.89
C LYS A 253 11.92 8.09 3.82
N THR A 254 11.17 8.28 4.90
CA THR A 254 11.56 9.18 5.99
C THR A 254 12.33 8.40 7.04
N CYS A 255 13.56 8.83 7.32
CA CYS A 255 14.43 8.28 8.35
C CYS A 255 14.04 8.78 9.74
N LYS A 256 14.55 8.10 10.78
CA LYS A 256 14.28 8.46 12.19
C LYS A 256 14.78 9.87 12.56
N ASP A 257 15.81 10.34 11.89
CA ASP A 257 16.36 11.69 12.05
C ASP A 257 15.58 12.77 11.26
N GLY A 258 14.47 12.39 10.61
CA GLY A 258 13.64 13.26 9.80
C GLY A 258 14.15 13.52 8.38
N SER A 259 15.34 12.98 8.02
CA SER A 259 15.82 13.05 6.64
C SER A 259 14.97 12.21 5.69
N VAL A 260 14.92 12.59 4.43
CA VAL A 260 14.22 11.82 3.39
C VAL A 260 15.21 11.24 2.40
N LEU A 261 15.12 9.94 2.18
CA LEU A 261 15.92 9.19 1.20
C LEU A 261 15.04 8.73 0.04
N GLY A 262 15.65 8.60 -1.14
CA GLY A 262 15.03 7.98 -2.30
C GLY A 262 15.54 6.56 -2.49
N VAL A 263 14.68 5.57 -2.34
CA VAL A 263 14.98 4.17 -2.61
C VAL A 263 14.72 3.89 -4.08
N THR A 264 15.80 3.59 -4.80
CA THR A 264 15.76 3.31 -6.24
C THR A 264 15.39 1.85 -6.47
N VAL A 265 14.31 1.61 -7.21
CA VAL A 265 13.87 0.27 -7.59
C VAL A 265 14.10 0.09 -9.09
N THR A 266 14.89 -0.91 -9.46
CA THR A 266 15.18 -1.22 -10.87
C THR A 266 14.01 -1.95 -11.53
N ARG A 267 13.96 -1.96 -12.86
CA ARG A 267 12.93 -2.66 -13.63
C ARG A 267 12.94 -4.16 -13.38
N ILE A 268 14.12 -4.77 -13.28
CA ILE A 268 14.24 -6.19 -12.94
C ILE A 268 13.82 -6.48 -11.50
N ALA A 269 14.13 -5.61 -10.54
CA ALA A 269 13.69 -5.78 -9.16
C ALA A 269 12.17 -5.65 -9.04
N LEU A 270 11.58 -4.66 -9.72
CA LEU A 270 10.14 -4.47 -9.80
C LEU A 270 9.43 -5.72 -10.38
N LEU A 271 9.91 -6.24 -11.52
CA LEU A 271 9.31 -7.43 -12.14
C LEU A 271 9.45 -8.66 -11.25
N THR A 272 10.67 -8.93 -10.76
CA THR A 272 10.96 -10.10 -9.92
C THR A 272 10.16 -10.07 -8.62
N HIS A 273 9.96 -8.89 -8.04
CA HIS A 273 9.13 -8.73 -6.84
C HIS A 273 7.65 -9.01 -7.13
N CYS A 274 7.09 -8.51 -8.23
CA CYS A 274 5.71 -8.82 -8.62
C CYS A 274 5.52 -10.32 -8.90
N GLN A 275 6.50 -10.97 -9.53
CA GLN A 275 6.54 -12.42 -9.77
C GLN A 275 6.54 -13.20 -8.44
N ALA A 276 7.39 -12.79 -7.50
CA ALA A 276 7.50 -13.40 -6.19
C ALA A 276 6.22 -13.25 -5.37
N LEU A 277 5.61 -12.06 -5.38
CA LEU A 277 4.30 -11.83 -4.75
C LEU A 277 3.20 -12.65 -5.42
N THR A 278 3.20 -12.76 -6.74
CA THR A 278 2.24 -13.60 -7.49
C THR A 278 2.29 -15.05 -7.04
N GLN A 279 3.49 -15.63 -6.97
CA GLN A 279 3.69 -17.01 -6.53
C GLN A 279 3.37 -17.21 -5.05
N ALA A 280 3.94 -16.35 -4.18
CA ALA A 280 3.78 -16.47 -2.73
C ALA A 280 2.31 -16.26 -2.30
N CYS A 281 1.62 -15.30 -2.91
CA CYS A 281 0.21 -15.02 -2.60
C CYS A 281 -0.75 -15.91 -3.38
N GLY A 282 -0.28 -16.62 -4.42
CA GLY A 282 -1.10 -17.39 -5.34
C GLY A 282 -2.13 -16.50 -6.05
N TYR A 283 -1.73 -15.34 -6.55
CA TYR A 283 -2.66 -14.45 -7.27
C TYR A 283 -3.10 -15.06 -8.58
N THR A 284 -4.35 -14.77 -8.93
CA THR A 284 -5.01 -15.31 -10.13
C THR A 284 -5.75 -14.21 -10.88
N GLU A 285 -5.96 -14.46 -12.17
CA GLU A 285 -6.70 -13.54 -13.04
C GLU A 285 -8.12 -13.25 -12.52
N ALA A 286 -8.56 -12.00 -12.69
CA ALA A 286 -9.87 -11.50 -12.26
C ALA A 286 -10.16 -11.58 -10.75
N GLU A 287 -9.16 -11.91 -9.94
CA GLU A 287 -9.31 -11.91 -8.49
C GLU A 287 -9.47 -10.47 -7.95
N THR A 288 -10.35 -10.31 -6.96
CA THR A 288 -10.61 -9.01 -6.34
C THR A 288 -9.81 -8.81 -5.05
N ILE A 289 -9.11 -7.68 -4.98
CA ILE A 289 -8.35 -7.23 -3.81
C ILE A 289 -8.96 -5.94 -3.26
N VAL A 290 -9.17 -5.87 -1.94
CA VAL A 290 -9.51 -4.62 -1.24
C VAL A 290 -8.23 -4.02 -0.68
N ASN A 291 -7.86 -2.83 -1.15
CA ASN A 291 -6.65 -2.15 -0.71
C ASN A 291 -7.01 -0.91 0.13
N VAL A 292 -6.68 -0.94 1.42
CA VAL A 292 -6.83 0.19 2.36
C VAL A 292 -5.52 0.98 2.48
N LEU A 293 -4.41 0.40 2.02
CA LEU A 293 -3.09 0.97 2.16
C LEU A 293 -2.84 2.08 1.14
N ASP A 294 -1.81 2.87 1.41
CA ASP A 294 -1.36 3.94 0.53
C ASP A 294 -0.89 3.36 -0.81
N PHE A 295 -1.52 3.76 -1.90
CA PHE A 295 -1.20 3.27 -3.24
C PHE A 295 0.11 3.82 -3.80
N LYS A 296 0.74 4.79 -3.13
CA LYS A 296 1.96 5.45 -3.62
C LYS A 296 3.25 4.80 -3.14
N LYS A 297 3.19 3.93 -2.12
CA LYS A 297 4.37 3.33 -1.48
C LYS A 297 4.06 1.98 -0.84
N ASP A 298 5.13 1.26 -0.48
CA ASP A 298 5.09 0.01 0.26
C ASP A 298 4.06 -1.00 -0.33
N VAL A 299 3.51 -1.86 0.54
CA VAL A 299 2.54 -2.92 0.21
C VAL A 299 1.33 -2.42 -0.58
N GLY A 300 0.87 -1.18 -0.34
CA GLY A 300 -0.26 -0.62 -1.08
C GLY A 300 0.05 -0.36 -2.55
N LEU A 301 1.26 0.13 -2.86
CA LEU A 301 1.78 0.24 -4.23
C LEU A 301 2.04 -1.15 -4.83
N TRP A 302 2.77 -2.00 -4.11
CA TRP A 302 3.25 -3.29 -4.63
C TRP A 302 2.11 -4.23 -4.98
N HIS A 303 1.10 -4.35 -4.12
CA HIS A 303 -0.05 -5.22 -4.38
C HIS A 303 -1.16 -4.53 -5.18
N GLY A 304 -1.44 -3.26 -4.87
CA GLY A 304 -2.57 -2.53 -5.43
C GLY A 304 -2.35 -1.97 -6.83
N ILE A 305 -1.12 -1.61 -7.19
CA ILE A 305 -0.81 -0.91 -8.46
C ILE A 305 0.08 -1.75 -9.38
N LEU A 306 1.04 -2.48 -8.82
CA LEU A 306 2.05 -3.20 -9.59
C LEU A 306 1.63 -4.64 -9.86
N THR A 307 1.55 -5.46 -8.80
CA THR A 307 1.25 -6.89 -8.90
C THR A 307 -0.19 -7.15 -9.37
N SER A 308 -1.12 -6.25 -9.07
CA SER A 308 -2.51 -6.34 -9.56
C SER A 308 -2.59 -6.31 -11.08
N VAL A 309 -1.83 -5.42 -11.74
CA VAL A 309 -1.77 -5.32 -13.20
C VAL A 309 -1.05 -6.51 -13.80
N MET A 310 0.03 -6.99 -13.16
CA MET A 310 0.72 -8.19 -13.62
C MET A 310 -0.25 -9.37 -13.79
N ASN A 311 -1.21 -9.50 -12.87
CA ASN A 311 -2.15 -10.61 -12.78
C ASN A 311 -3.57 -10.33 -13.29
N MET A 312 -3.85 -9.19 -13.93
CA MET A 312 -5.22 -8.81 -14.33
C MET A 312 -6.24 -8.84 -13.18
N MET A 313 -5.84 -8.39 -12.00
CA MET A 313 -6.72 -8.32 -10.81
C MET A 313 -7.62 -7.08 -10.84
N HIS A 314 -8.67 -7.11 -10.01
CA HIS A 314 -9.55 -5.97 -9.75
C HIS A 314 -9.30 -5.41 -8.34
N VAL A 315 -8.83 -4.17 -8.27
CA VAL A 315 -8.52 -3.49 -7.01
C VAL A 315 -9.69 -2.61 -6.60
N ILE A 316 -10.15 -2.78 -5.37
CA ILE A 316 -11.10 -1.89 -4.70
C ILE A 316 -10.31 -1.02 -3.73
N SER A 317 -10.09 0.25 -4.07
CA SER A 317 -9.35 1.18 -3.22
C SER A 317 -10.28 1.84 -2.20
N ILE A 318 -9.92 1.74 -0.93
CA ILE A 318 -10.63 2.35 0.18
C ILE A 318 -9.84 3.56 0.66
N PRO A 319 -10.27 4.79 0.34
CA PRO A 319 -9.52 5.98 0.75
C PRO A 319 -9.66 6.20 2.25
N TYR A 320 -8.61 6.74 2.87
CA TYR A 320 -8.60 7.06 4.29
C TYR A 320 -9.73 8.01 4.70
N SER A 321 -10.14 8.93 3.82
CA SER A 321 -11.28 9.83 4.05
C SER A 321 -12.60 9.09 4.27
N LEU A 322 -12.81 7.95 3.60
CA LEU A 322 -13.97 7.08 3.81
C LEU A 322 -13.83 6.35 5.15
N MET A 323 -12.64 5.83 5.47
CA MET A 323 -12.37 5.15 6.74
C MET A 323 -12.61 6.04 7.96
N LYS A 324 -12.36 7.35 7.87
CA LYS A 324 -12.66 8.30 8.96
C LYS A 324 -14.15 8.37 9.29
N VAL A 325 -15.01 8.27 8.29
CA VAL A 325 -16.47 8.36 8.45
C VAL A 325 -17.08 6.99 8.75
N ASN A 326 -16.57 5.95 8.09
CA ASN A 326 -17.02 4.58 8.23
C ASN A 326 -15.81 3.62 8.27
N PRO A 327 -15.26 3.34 9.46
CA PRO A 327 -14.10 2.46 9.60
C PRO A 327 -14.36 0.99 9.21
N LEU A 328 -15.63 0.59 9.12
CA LEU A 328 -16.03 -0.75 8.70
C LEU A 328 -16.13 -0.88 7.16
N SER A 329 -15.98 0.22 6.43
CA SER A 329 -16.20 0.29 4.99
C SER A 329 -15.39 -0.74 4.19
N TRP A 330 -14.14 -1.02 4.56
CA TRP A 330 -13.33 -2.01 3.87
C TRP A 330 -13.89 -3.44 4.04
N ILE A 331 -14.35 -3.83 5.24
CA ILE A 331 -15.03 -5.11 5.49
C ILE A 331 -16.33 -5.20 4.68
N GLN A 332 -17.09 -4.11 4.65
CA GLN A 332 -18.30 -4.03 3.83
C GLN A 332 -17.97 -4.22 2.34
N LYS A 333 -16.84 -3.70 1.86
CA LYS A 333 -16.39 -3.89 0.47
C LYS A 333 -15.88 -5.29 0.20
N VAL A 334 -15.21 -5.92 1.16
CA VAL A 334 -14.90 -7.34 1.08
C VAL A 334 -16.17 -8.16 0.87
N CYS A 335 -17.22 -7.91 1.68
CA CYS A 335 -18.49 -8.62 1.55
C CYS A 335 -19.18 -8.31 0.21
N GLN A 336 -19.28 -7.02 -0.15
CA GLN A 336 -19.98 -6.56 -1.36
C GLN A 336 -19.36 -7.11 -2.64
N TYR A 337 -18.02 -7.09 -2.73
CA TYR A 337 -17.29 -7.53 -3.93
C TYR A 337 -16.84 -8.99 -3.84
N LYS A 338 -17.18 -9.70 -2.76
CA LYS A 338 -16.68 -11.05 -2.45
C LYS A 338 -15.15 -11.12 -2.61
N ALA A 339 -14.46 -10.09 -2.12
CA ALA A 339 -13.02 -9.97 -2.28
C ALA A 339 -12.32 -11.17 -1.65
N LYS A 340 -11.28 -11.62 -2.32
CA LYS A 340 -10.47 -12.77 -1.91
C LYS A 340 -9.27 -12.34 -1.08
N VAL A 341 -8.77 -11.14 -1.34
CA VAL A 341 -7.58 -10.57 -0.73
C VAL A 341 -7.94 -9.21 -0.14
N ALA A 342 -7.39 -8.88 1.04
CA ALA A 342 -7.44 -7.53 1.57
C ALA A 342 -6.05 -7.13 2.12
N CYS A 343 -5.64 -5.89 1.88
CA CYS A 343 -4.42 -5.31 2.42
C CYS A 343 -4.77 -4.21 3.44
N VAL A 344 -4.31 -4.37 4.67
CA VAL A 344 -4.64 -3.52 5.82
C VAL A 344 -3.43 -3.34 6.75
N LYS A 345 -3.49 -2.36 7.64
CA LYS A 345 -2.65 -2.29 8.85
C LYS A 345 -3.43 -2.78 10.06
N SER A 346 -2.74 -3.15 11.14
CA SER A 346 -3.32 -3.47 12.45
C SER A 346 -4.33 -2.43 12.92
N ARG A 347 -4.00 -1.16 12.72
CA ARG A 347 -4.88 -0.03 13.05
C ARG A 347 -6.23 -0.10 12.33
N ASP A 348 -6.25 -0.48 11.07
CA ASP A 348 -7.49 -0.55 10.28
C ASP A 348 -8.39 -1.70 10.77
N MET A 349 -7.78 -2.81 11.19
CA MET A 349 -8.48 -3.91 11.86
C MET A 349 -9.05 -3.46 13.20
N HIS A 350 -8.26 -2.75 14.01
CA HIS A 350 -8.70 -2.22 15.29
C HIS A 350 -9.90 -1.29 15.15
N TRP A 351 -9.87 -0.35 14.21
CA TRP A 351 -11.01 0.53 13.99
C TRP A 351 -12.25 -0.20 13.49
N ALA A 352 -12.08 -1.20 12.63
CA ALA A 352 -13.19 -2.05 12.21
C ALA A 352 -13.81 -2.81 13.39
N LEU A 353 -13.00 -3.33 14.33
CA LEU A 353 -13.49 -3.97 15.56
C LEU A 353 -14.34 -3.02 16.41
N VAL A 354 -13.87 -1.78 16.57
CA VAL A 354 -14.61 -0.76 17.33
C VAL A 354 -15.94 -0.41 16.65
N ALA A 355 -15.94 -0.29 15.32
CA ALA A 355 -17.11 0.07 14.53
C ALA A 355 -18.12 -1.08 14.31
N HIS A 356 -17.71 -2.34 14.48
CA HIS A 356 -18.54 -3.51 14.16
C HIS A 356 -19.80 -3.67 15.02
N ARG A 357 -19.82 -3.10 16.24
CA ARG A 357 -20.78 -3.43 17.32
C ARG A 357 -22.26 -3.43 16.93
N ASP A 358 -22.63 -2.73 15.86
CA ASP A 358 -24.02 -2.56 15.42
C ASP A 358 -24.35 -3.24 14.06
N GLN A 359 -23.50 -4.13 13.54
CA GLN A 359 -23.62 -4.66 12.17
C GLN A 359 -23.78 -6.19 12.15
N ARG A 360 -24.93 -6.69 11.66
CA ARG A 360 -25.26 -8.12 11.66
C ARG A 360 -24.80 -8.86 10.40
N ASP A 361 -24.80 -8.19 9.26
CA ASP A 361 -24.68 -8.79 7.91
C ASP A 361 -23.23 -8.80 7.38
N ILE A 362 -22.29 -9.25 8.20
CA ILE A 362 -20.88 -9.40 7.80
C ILE A 362 -20.59 -10.88 7.56
N ASN A 363 -20.00 -11.17 6.39
CA ASN A 363 -19.51 -12.49 6.05
C ASN A 363 -18.15 -12.38 5.34
N LEU A 364 -17.09 -12.80 6.03
CA LEU A 364 -15.70 -12.78 5.56
C LEU A 364 -15.24 -14.11 4.94
N SER A 365 -16.13 -15.08 4.74
CA SER A 365 -15.79 -16.38 4.15
C SER A 365 -15.16 -16.31 2.76
N SER A 366 -15.41 -15.21 2.01
CA SER A 366 -14.78 -15.00 0.71
C SER A 366 -13.29 -14.73 0.81
N LEU A 367 -12.80 -14.16 1.92
CA LEU A 367 -11.37 -13.92 2.11
C LEU A 367 -10.62 -15.23 2.20
N ARG A 368 -9.55 -15.31 1.42
CA ARG A 368 -8.51 -16.34 1.55
C ARG A 368 -7.19 -15.76 2.05
N MET A 369 -7.04 -14.44 2.02
CA MET A 369 -5.81 -13.75 2.42
C MET A 369 -6.10 -12.34 2.94
N LEU A 370 -5.61 -12.04 4.13
CA LEU A 370 -5.65 -10.74 4.79
C LEU A 370 -4.20 -10.33 5.10
N ILE A 371 -3.63 -9.51 4.23
CA ILE A 371 -2.26 -9.04 4.35
C ILE A 371 -2.22 -7.91 5.38
N VAL A 372 -1.45 -8.13 6.45
CA VAL A 372 -1.29 -7.17 7.55
C VAL A 372 0.08 -6.50 7.44
N ALA A 373 0.10 -5.28 6.92
CA ALA A 373 1.27 -4.53 6.46
C ALA A 373 1.75 -3.48 7.46
N ASP A 374 2.16 -3.97 8.64
CA ASP A 374 2.61 -3.15 9.76
C ASP A 374 4.13 -2.95 9.81
N GLY A 375 4.87 -3.52 8.85
CA GLY A 375 6.33 -3.48 8.85
C GLY A 375 6.89 -4.14 10.11
N ALA A 376 7.65 -3.39 10.91
CA ALA A 376 8.26 -3.86 12.15
C ALA A 376 7.41 -3.61 13.42
N ASN A 377 6.14 -3.23 13.29
CA ASN A 377 5.31 -2.87 14.44
C ASN A 377 4.85 -4.13 15.24
N PRO A 378 5.23 -4.23 16.53
CA PRO A 378 4.97 -5.40 17.37
C PRO A 378 3.49 -5.58 17.75
N TRP A 379 2.67 -4.53 17.68
CA TRP A 379 1.25 -4.58 18.04
C TRP A 379 0.37 -5.33 17.02
N SER A 380 0.94 -5.68 15.88
CA SER A 380 0.25 -6.37 14.79
C SER A 380 -0.31 -7.72 15.22
N ILE A 381 0.43 -8.49 16.04
CA ILE A 381 0.02 -9.83 16.47
C ILE A 381 -1.23 -9.78 17.36
N SER A 382 -1.21 -8.96 18.42
CA SER A 382 -2.37 -8.82 19.30
C SER A 382 -3.61 -8.28 18.58
N SER A 383 -3.39 -7.44 17.57
CA SER A 383 -4.48 -6.93 16.71
C SER A 383 -5.07 -8.04 15.83
N CYS A 384 -4.25 -8.94 15.30
CA CYS A 384 -4.70 -10.12 14.56
C CYS A 384 -5.56 -11.04 15.44
N ASP A 385 -5.12 -11.34 16.65
CA ASP A 385 -5.85 -12.20 17.59
C ASP A 385 -7.20 -11.59 17.99
N ALA A 386 -7.21 -10.30 18.34
CA ALA A 386 -8.44 -9.58 18.65
C ALA A 386 -9.41 -9.55 17.46
N PHE A 387 -8.89 -9.38 16.25
CA PHE A 387 -9.70 -9.38 15.03
C PHE A 387 -10.30 -10.76 14.75
N LEU A 388 -9.50 -11.81 14.87
CA LEU A 388 -9.93 -13.19 14.70
C LEU A 388 -11.04 -13.56 15.69
N ASN A 389 -10.85 -13.25 16.98
CA ASN A 389 -11.82 -13.60 18.03
C ASN A 389 -13.23 -13.04 17.76
N VAL A 390 -13.34 -11.87 17.13
CA VAL A 390 -14.63 -11.27 16.80
C VAL A 390 -15.19 -11.82 15.49
N PHE A 391 -14.37 -11.85 14.44
CA PHE A 391 -14.84 -12.11 13.08
C PHE A 391 -14.81 -13.59 12.68
N GLN A 392 -14.28 -14.49 13.52
CA GLN A 392 -14.34 -15.94 13.27
C GLN A 392 -15.79 -16.43 13.14
N SER A 393 -16.67 -15.96 14.03
CA SER A 393 -18.12 -16.22 13.95
C SER A 393 -18.79 -15.65 12.69
N LYS A 394 -18.09 -14.77 11.97
CA LYS A 394 -18.51 -14.11 10.72
C LYS A 394 -17.78 -14.70 9.50
N GLY A 395 -17.21 -15.89 9.61
CA GLY A 395 -16.60 -16.63 8.49
C GLY A 395 -15.14 -16.31 8.21
N LEU A 396 -14.48 -15.48 9.04
CA LEU A 396 -13.03 -15.31 8.97
C LEU A 396 -12.35 -16.59 9.48
N ARG A 397 -11.41 -17.14 8.71
CA ARG A 397 -10.62 -18.31 9.14
C ARG A 397 -9.24 -17.86 9.58
N GLN A 398 -8.66 -18.49 10.59
CA GLN A 398 -7.39 -18.08 11.19
C GLN A 398 -6.24 -18.06 10.18
N GLU A 399 -6.23 -19.05 9.29
CA GLU A 399 -5.19 -19.26 8.29
C GLU A 399 -5.16 -18.19 7.19
N VAL A 400 -6.18 -17.33 7.08
CA VAL A 400 -6.20 -16.24 6.09
C VAL A 400 -5.39 -15.04 6.56
N ILE A 401 -5.06 -14.93 7.85
CA ILE A 401 -4.35 -13.78 8.39
C ILE A 401 -2.86 -13.91 8.07
N CYS A 402 -2.36 -12.99 7.25
CA CYS A 402 -1.03 -13.00 6.68
C CYS A 402 -0.25 -11.74 7.10
N PRO A 403 0.35 -11.69 8.30
CA PRO A 403 1.32 -10.66 8.64
C PRO A 403 2.47 -10.67 7.64
N CYS A 404 2.91 -9.48 7.22
CA CYS A 404 4.06 -9.33 6.35
C CYS A 404 5.10 -8.37 6.93
N ALA A 405 6.36 -8.74 6.76
CA ALA A 405 7.51 -7.89 7.04
C ALA A 405 8.02 -7.30 5.73
N SER A 406 8.30 -6.00 5.74
CA SER A 406 8.75 -5.28 4.55
C SER A 406 9.58 -4.07 4.93
N SER A 407 10.41 -3.63 3.99
CA SER A 407 11.04 -2.30 4.01
C SER A 407 11.10 -1.75 2.59
N PRO A 408 11.15 -0.43 2.40
CA PRO A 408 11.33 0.13 1.06
C PRO A 408 12.58 -0.42 0.35
N GLU A 409 13.68 -0.62 1.08
CA GLU A 409 14.96 -1.10 0.52
C GLU A 409 14.99 -2.58 0.14
N ALA A 410 14.26 -3.42 0.89
CA ALA A 410 14.24 -4.87 0.66
C ALA A 410 12.90 -5.34 0.07
N LEU A 411 12.01 -4.40 -0.28
CA LEU A 411 10.65 -4.66 -0.70
C LEU A 411 9.91 -5.55 0.34
N THR A 412 9.22 -6.59 -0.10
CA THR A 412 8.62 -7.57 0.84
C THR A 412 9.68 -8.55 1.29
N VAL A 413 9.96 -8.59 2.59
CA VAL A 413 10.96 -9.48 3.20
C VAL A 413 10.32 -10.81 3.59
N ALA A 414 9.11 -10.79 4.14
CA ALA A 414 8.40 -12.02 4.49
C ALA A 414 6.89 -11.86 4.43
N ILE A 415 6.20 -12.93 4.05
CA ILE A 415 4.75 -13.01 4.10
C ILE A 415 4.33 -14.41 4.56
N ARG A 416 3.40 -14.49 5.51
CA ARG A 416 2.83 -15.77 5.92
C ARG A 416 1.92 -16.30 4.79
N ARG A 417 2.21 -17.50 4.27
CA ARG A 417 1.42 -18.12 3.19
C ARG A 417 0.15 -18.77 3.73
N TYR A 418 -0.91 -18.73 2.93
CA TYR A 418 -2.07 -19.62 3.10
C TYR A 418 -1.67 -21.02 2.65
N CYS A 419 -1.55 -21.98 3.58
CA CYS A 419 -1.40 -23.38 3.21
C CYS A 419 -2.78 -23.96 2.84
N CYS A 420 -2.98 -24.23 1.55
CA CYS A 420 -4.04 -25.13 1.11
C CYS A 420 -3.69 -26.52 1.64
N VAL A 421 -4.28 -26.94 2.77
CA VAL A 421 -4.29 -28.36 3.14
C VAL A 421 -5.20 -29.06 2.13
N ASN A 422 -4.64 -29.52 1.00
CA ASN A 422 -5.00 -30.73 0.24
C ASN A 422 -4.49 -30.69 -1.21
N ALA A 423 -3.48 -31.53 -1.52
CA ALA A 423 -3.33 -32.21 -2.81
C ALA A 423 -2.38 -33.42 -2.65
N SER A 424 -2.98 -34.61 -2.53
CA SER A 424 -2.48 -35.93 -2.99
C SER A 424 -0.97 -36.22 -2.96
N GLY A 425 -0.54 -37.01 -1.97
CA GLY A 425 0.71 -37.78 -1.97
C GLY A 425 0.57 -39.01 -1.07
N GLN A 426 0.86 -40.20 -1.61
CA GLN A 426 0.64 -41.52 -1.01
C GLN A 426 1.36 -41.75 0.34
N PRO A 427 0.85 -42.68 1.17
CA PRO A 427 1.45 -43.03 2.46
C PRO A 427 2.66 -43.95 2.28
N GLY A 428 3.82 -43.52 2.76
CA GLY A 428 5.02 -44.34 2.87
C GLY A 428 5.87 -43.86 4.05
N GLU A 429 5.84 -44.65 5.12
CA GLU A 429 6.89 -44.92 6.13
C GLU A 429 7.88 -43.80 6.48
N GLY A 430 8.07 -43.33 7.71
CA GLY A 430 7.59 -43.74 9.02
C GLY A 430 8.39 -42.95 10.06
N SER A 431 7.71 -42.45 11.09
CA SER A 431 8.24 -42.28 12.45
C SER A 431 7.09 -41.92 13.37
N HIS A 432 6.70 -42.92 14.16
CA HIS A 432 5.73 -42.80 15.24
C HIS A 432 6.19 -41.80 16.30
N SER A 433 5.34 -40.82 16.60
CA SER A 433 5.05 -40.38 17.96
C SER A 433 3.86 -39.42 17.93
N ALA A 434 2.84 -39.76 18.71
CA ALA A 434 1.58 -39.04 18.82
C ALA A 434 1.70 -37.82 19.75
N ALA A 435 0.79 -36.86 19.53
CA ALA A 435 0.51 -35.66 20.31
C ALA A 435 1.48 -34.47 20.13
N ASN A 436 0.91 -33.27 19.91
CA ASN A 436 1.54 -31.96 19.77
C ASN A 436 2.39 -31.69 18.51
N ARG A 437 1.74 -31.57 17.35
CA ARG A 437 2.26 -30.64 16.32
C ARG A 437 1.20 -29.58 16.04
N ASP A 438 1.46 -28.38 16.55
CA ASP A 438 0.90 -27.17 15.98
C ASP A 438 1.17 -27.16 14.47
N PRO A 439 0.23 -26.71 13.62
CA PRO A 439 0.53 -26.53 12.21
C PRO A 439 1.67 -25.50 12.12
N GLU A 440 2.85 -25.93 11.66
CA GLU A 440 3.98 -25.02 11.48
C GLU A 440 3.52 -23.84 10.62
N PRO A 441 3.58 -22.60 11.13
CA PRO A 441 3.33 -21.44 10.30
C PRO A 441 4.48 -21.35 9.30
N SER A 442 4.24 -21.76 8.06
CA SER A 442 5.18 -21.54 6.96
C SER A 442 5.26 -20.03 6.70
N GLN A 443 6.19 -19.36 7.40
CA GLN A 443 6.66 -18.03 7.05
C GLN A 443 7.56 -18.16 5.83
N PHE A 444 7.16 -17.53 4.73
CA PHE A 444 8.04 -17.40 3.57
C PHE A 444 8.82 -16.12 3.72
N ILE A 445 10.15 -16.23 3.65
CA ILE A 445 11.04 -15.10 3.45
C ILE A 445 11.19 -14.95 1.93
N LEU A 446 10.72 -13.82 1.42
CA LEU A 446 10.99 -13.35 0.08
C LEU A 446 12.37 -12.67 0.16
N VAL A 447 13.42 -13.38 -0.24
CA VAL A 447 14.77 -12.80 -0.41
C VAL A 447 14.98 -12.46 -1.87
#